data_AF-A0A432WS56-F1
#
_entry.id   AF-A0A432WS56-F1
#
_cell.length_a   1.000
_cell.length_b   1.000
_cell.length_c   1.000
_cell.angle_alpha   90.00
_cell.angle_beta   90.00
_cell.angle_gamma   90.00
#
_symmetry.space_group_name_H-M   'P 1'
#
loop_
_entity.id
_entity.type
_entity.pdbx_description
1 polymer ?
#
loop_
_entity_poly.entity_id
_entity_poly.type
_entity_poly.pdbx_seq_one_letter_code
_entity_poly.pdbx_strand_id
1 'polypeptide(L)'
;MRRFILLSAVCGFSIALPFSLTGCDATEAANFSLASECYNRHPNDMWARQQCVDRGIYQREATACQHDVNGLRATYGGNRIENLHLQADRQIQIAWQWVEPYSDNFNQCLASNTYSVCYNNLTAPSLNHIAAAREQALRVAAEENGYAQRWNSILNRCSQYMNQQIPYKDHYNNADLIAELDSWTLFVNNSTNYWRQVHQK
;
A
#
# COMPACT_ATOMS: atom_id res chain seq x y z
N MET A 1 19.86 -15.26 17.20
CA MET A 1 20.41 -16.45 17.88
C MET A 1 19.42 -17.60 17.71
N ARG A 2 19.81 -18.71 17.07
CA ARG A 2 19.01 -19.95 17.00
C ARG A 2 19.13 -20.67 18.35
N ARG A 3 18.01 -21.00 19.00
CA ARG A 3 18.00 -21.91 20.16
C ARG A 3 17.28 -23.19 19.76
N PHE A 4 18.01 -24.31 19.80
CA PHE A 4 17.46 -25.65 19.69
C PHE A 4 17.04 -26.10 21.08
N ILE A 5 15.79 -26.50 21.28
CA ILE A 5 15.33 -27.10 22.54
C ILE A 5 15.29 -28.61 22.33
N LEU A 6 16.19 -29.33 23.01
CA LEU A 6 16.21 -30.78 23.10
C LEU A 6 15.28 -31.19 24.25
N LEU A 7 14.18 -31.88 23.91
CA LEU A 7 13.36 -32.58 24.90
C LEU A 7 13.92 -33.99 25.05
N SER A 8 14.61 -34.24 26.17
CA SER A 8 15.01 -35.59 26.57
C SER A 8 13.80 -36.30 27.17
N ALA A 9 13.16 -37.17 26.41
CA ALA A 9 12.27 -38.18 26.95
C ALA A 9 13.12 -39.23 27.68
N VAL A 10 12.84 -39.46 28.97
CA VAL A 10 13.32 -40.62 29.70
C VAL A 10 12.78 -41.85 28.94
N CYS A 11 13.71 -42.65 28.39
CA CYS A 11 13.53 -43.73 27.41
C CYS A 11 13.60 -43.32 25.91
N GLY A 12 14.84 -43.12 25.42
CA GLY A 12 15.35 -43.93 24.30
C GLY A 12 15.27 -43.38 22.87
N PHE A 13 14.46 -42.37 22.56
CA PHE A 13 14.47 -41.75 21.24
C PHE A 13 14.39 -40.22 21.34
N SER A 14 15.55 -39.57 21.20
CA SER A 14 15.65 -38.12 21.04
C SER A 14 15.22 -37.74 19.62
N ILE A 15 13.92 -37.50 19.42
CA ILE A 15 13.45 -36.88 18.18
C ILE A 15 13.67 -35.37 18.34
N ALA A 16 14.77 -34.87 17.77
CA ALA A 16 14.98 -33.45 17.59
C ALA A 16 14.01 -32.97 16.51
N LEU A 17 12.80 -32.57 16.92
CA LEU A 17 11.88 -31.89 16.02
C LEU A 17 12.44 -30.47 15.78
N PRO A 18 12.78 -30.09 14.53
CA PRO A 18 13.36 -28.79 14.24
C PRO A 18 12.25 -27.74 14.21
N PHE A 19 11.75 -27.34 15.37
CA PHE A 19 10.89 -26.17 15.49
C PHE A 19 11.75 -24.92 15.73
N SER A 20 11.67 -23.98 14.80
CA SER A 20 12.29 -22.67 14.90
C SER A 20 11.28 -21.69 15.51
N LEU A 21 11.44 -21.37 16.80
CA LEU A 21 10.76 -20.24 17.43
C LEU A 21 11.51 -18.96 17.06
N THR A 22 10.92 -18.14 16.19
CA THR A 22 11.44 -16.81 15.84
C THR A 22 10.50 -15.75 16.40
N GLY A 23 10.74 -15.37 17.65
CA GLY A 23 9.95 -14.37 18.37
C GLY A 23 9.10 -15.00 19.46
N CYS A 24 9.39 -14.70 20.73
CA CYS A 24 8.60 -15.20 21.85
C CYS A 24 7.28 -14.41 21.99
N ASP A 25 6.37 -14.51 21.03
CA ASP A 25 5.00 -14.06 21.26
C ASP A 25 4.29 -15.11 22.12
N ALA A 26 3.61 -14.67 23.18
CA ALA A 26 2.94 -15.54 24.15
C ALA A 26 1.96 -16.53 23.47
N THR A 27 1.43 -16.17 22.31
CA THR A 27 0.55 -16.99 21.49
C THR A 27 1.27 -18.14 20.78
N GLU A 28 2.50 -17.94 20.29
CA GLU A 28 3.31 -19.05 19.72
C GLU A 28 3.70 -20.06 20.80
N ALA A 29 4.05 -19.58 22.00
CA ALA A 29 4.36 -20.45 23.14
C ALA A 29 3.13 -21.26 23.60
N ALA A 30 1.94 -20.66 23.60
CA ALA A 30 0.69 -21.34 23.96
C ALA A 30 0.30 -22.42 22.93
N ASN A 31 0.40 -22.12 21.62
CA ASN A 31 0.13 -23.09 20.56
C ASN A 31 1.12 -24.26 20.60
N PHE A 32 2.40 -23.98 20.88
CA PHE A 32 3.42 -25.00 21.07
C PHE A 32 3.14 -25.89 22.28
N SER A 33 2.75 -25.29 23.42
CA SER A 33 2.40 -26.05 24.63
C SER A 33 1.22 -27.00 24.39
N LEU A 34 0.19 -26.54 23.67
CA LEU A 34 -0.97 -27.36 23.34
C LEU A 34 -0.62 -28.54 22.42
N ALA A 35 0.21 -28.30 21.40
CA ALA A 35 0.64 -29.32 20.45
C ALA A 35 1.55 -30.37 21.13
N SER A 36 2.44 -29.93 22.01
CA SER A 36 3.30 -30.80 22.82
C SER A 36 2.50 -31.67 23.79
N GLU A 37 1.50 -31.09 24.45
CA GLU A 37 0.61 -31.85 25.35
C GLU A 37 -0.22 -32.90 24.59
N CYS A 38 -0.74 -32.54 23.41
CA CYS A 38 -1.42 -33.47 22.52
C CYS A 38 -0.50 -34.63 22.10
N TYR A 39 0.73 -34.33 21.67
CA TYR A 39 1.71 -35.33 21.26
C TYR A 39 2.03 -36.34 22.38
N ASN A 40 2.22 -35.85 23.61
CA ASN A 40 2.54 -36.68 24.77
C ASN A 40 1.38 -37.58 25.23
N ARG A 41 0.13 -37.26 24.87
CA ARG A 41 -1.04 -38.10 25.15
C ARG A 41 -1.16 -39.32 24.21
N HIS A 42 -0.38 -39.37 23.12
CA HIS A 42 -0.44 -40.43 22.11
C HIS A 42 0.92 -41.15 21.91
N PRO A 43 1.57 -41.69 22.97
CA PRO A 43 2.96 -42.15 22.91
C PRO A 43 3.23 -43.31 21.95
N ASN A 44 2.22 -44.14 21.66
CA ASN A 44 2.35 -45.33 20.80
C ASN A 44 1.60 -45.21 19.47
N ASP A 45 0.88 -44.12 19.24
CA ASP A 45 0.09 -43.91 18.02
C ASP A 45 0.82 -42.90 17.13
N MET A 46 1.47 -43.40 16.07
CA MET A 46 2.21 -42.56 15.13
C MET A 46 1.29 -41.64 14.32
N TRP A 47 0.07 -42.09 14.00
CA TRP A 47 -0.89 -41.29 13.25
C TRP A 47 -1.42 -40.14 14.11
N ALA A 48 -1.84 -40.42 15.34
CA ALA A 48 -2.33 -39.39 16.25
C ALA A 48 -1.25 -38.36 16.63
N ARG A 49 0.00 -38.80 16.78
CA ARG A 49 1.15 -37.88 16.98
C ARG A 49 1.36 -36.94 15.80
N GLN A 50 1.29 -37.46 14.57
CA GLN A 50 1.40 -36.63 13.38
C GLN A 50 0.26 -35.60 13.31
N GLN A 51 -0.98 -36.02 13.61
CA GLN A 51 -2.13 -35.10 13.65
C GLN A 51 -1.96 -33.97 14.68
N CYS A 52 -1.38 -34.25 15.86
CA CYS A 52 -1.07 -33.21 16.84
C CYS A 52 -0.04 -32.19 16.32
N VAL A 53 1.00 -32.66 15.63
CA VAL A 53 2.02 -31.80 15.00
C VAL A 53 1.39 -30.95 13.89
N ASP A 54 0.63 -31.57 13.00
CA ASP A 54 -0.05 -30.89 11.89
C ASP A 54 -1.01 -29.81 12.40
N ARG A 55 -1.75 -30.08 13.48
CA ARG A 55 -2.64 -29.11 14.11
C ARG A 55 -1.88 -27.95 14.77
N GLY A 56 -0.75 -28.21 15.41
CA GLY A 56 0.11 -27.18 15.99
C GLY A 56 0.69 -26.26 14.91
N ILE A 57 1.16 -26.82 13.80
CA ILE A 57 1.61 -26.07 12.62
C ILE A 57 0.47 -25.22 12.07
N TYR A 58 -0.72 -25.80 11.85
CA TYR A 58 -1.89 -25.08 11.38
C TYR A 58 -2.24 -23.87 12.27
N GLN A 59 -2.26 -24.04 13.59
CA GLN A 59 -2.59 -22.96 14.53
C GLN A 59 -1.54 -21.84 14.52
N ARG A 60 -0.25 -22.19 14.43
CA ARG A 60 0.84 -21.21 14.31
C ARG A 60 0.68 -20.40 13.03
N GLU A 61 0.53 -21.06 11.89
CA GLU A 61 0.40 -20.38 10.59
C GLU A 61 -0.88 -19.53 10.54
N ALA A 62 -2.01 -20.02 11.06
CA ALA A 62 -3.24 -19.24 11.17
C ALA A 62 -3.07 -17.98 12.05
N THR A 63 -2.34 -18.09 13.15
CA THR A 63 -2.04 -16.95 14.04
C THR A 63 -1.15 -15.92 13.35
N ALA A 64 -0.09 -16.37 12.67
CA ALA A 64 0.80 -15.50 11.91
C ALA A 64 0.05 -14.77 10.80
N CYS A 65 -0.82 -15.48 10.08
CA CYS A 65 -1.70 -14.91 9.07
C CYS A 65 -2.66 -13.85 9.65
N GLN A 66 -3.28 -14.12 10.79
CA GLN A 66 -4.13 -13.15 11.47
C GLN A 66 -3.34 -11.90 11.91
N HIS A 67 -2.11 -12.08 12.40
CA HIS A 67 -1.22 -10.99 12.77
C HIS A 67 -0.86 -10.12 11.55
N ASP A 68 -0.49 -10.73 10.42
CA ASP A 68 -0.12 -10.00 9.21
C ASP A 68 -1.30 -9.21 8.63
N VAL A 69 -2.51 -9.77 8.65
CA VAL A 69 -3.74 -9.06 8.27
C VAL A 69 -3.98 -7.87 9.17
N ASN A 70 -3.87 -8.06 10.49
CA ASN A 70 -4.07 -6.98 11.46
C ASN A 70 -3.02 -5.89 11.31
N GLY A 71 -1.75 -6.25 11.09
CA GLY A 71 -0.66 -5.31 10.85
C GLY A 71 -0.86 -4.51 9.56
N LEU A 72 -1.32 -5.17 8.50
CA LEU A 72 -1.63 -4.51 7.23
C LEU A 72 -2.84 -3.56 7.39
N ARG A 73 -3.90 -3.98 8.08
CA ARG A 73 -5.04 -3.11 8.44
C ARG A 73 -4.65 -1.96 9.36
N ALA A 74 -3.71 -2.13 10.28
CA ALA A 74 -3.24 -1.04 11.12
C ALA A 74 -2.40 -0.03 10.32
N THR A 75 -1.65 -0.50 9.33
CA THR A 75 -0.78 0.35 8.50
C THR A 75 -1.58 1.14 7.46
N TYR A 76 -2.58 0.51 6.85
CA TYR A 76 -3.33 1.06 5.71
C TYR A 76 -4.80 1.33 6.00
N GLY A 77 -5.37 0.68 7.02
CA GLY A 77 -6.70 1.02 7.52
C GLY A 77 -6.68 2.30 8.34
N GLY A 78 -7.87 2.87 8.53
CA GLY A 78 -8.05 4.19 9.12
C GLY A 78 -7.80 5.33 8.13
N ASN A 79 -7.43 6.49 8.65
CA ASN A 79 -7.40 7.76 7.90
C ASN A 79 -6.20 7.89 6.94
N ARG A 80 -5.27 6.92 6.81
CA ARG A 80 -4.06 7.10 5.98
C ARG A 80 -4.38 7.26 4.50
N ILE A 81 -5.11 6.30 3.92
CA ILE A 81 -5.51 6.34 2.52
C ILE A 81 -6.45 7.53 2.27
N GLU A 82 -7.40 7.77 3.17
CA GLU A 82 -8.27 8.95 3.14
C GLU A 82 -7.47 10.26 3.14
N ASN A 83 -6.48 10.41 4.01
CA ASN A 83 -5.62 11.58 4.07
C ASN A 83 -4.78 11.76 2.80
N LEU A 84 -4.35 10.66 2.16
CA LEU A 84 -3.64 10.69 0.88
C LEU A 84 -4.54 11.20 -0.24
N HIS A 85 -5.78 10.72 -0.32
CA HIS A 85 -6.80 11.22 -1.25
C HIS A 85 -7.10 12.71 -1.00
N LEU A 86 -7.35 13.11 0.25
CA LEU A 86 -7.57 14.52 0.60
C LEU A 86 -6.37 15.43 0.27
N GLN A 87 -5.15 14.92 0.31
CA GLN A 87 -3.97 15.66 -0.14
C GLN A 87 -3.93 15.79 -1.66
N ALA A 88 -4.26 14.73 -2.40
CA ALA A 88 -4.37 14.76 -3.85
C ALA A 88 -5.44 15.74 -4.32
N ASP A 89 -6.65 15.65 -3.76
CA ASP A 89 -7.77 16.55 -4.09
C ASP A 89 -7.40 18.02 -3.88
N ARG A 90 -6.69 18.34 -2.79
CA ARG A 90 -6.21 19.71 -2.55
C ARG A 90 -5.23 20.19 -3.62
N GLN A 91 -4.29 19.34 -4.06
CA GLN A 91 -3.37 19.73 -5.13
C GLN A 91 -4.08 19.90 -6.47
N ILE A 92 -5.05 19.04 -6.77
CA ILE A 92 -5.87 19.14 -7.99
C ILE A 92 -6.68 20.44 -7.96
N GLN A 93 -7.31 20.78 -6.83
CA GLN A 93 -8.04 22.03 -6.67
C GLN A 93 -7.15 23.26 -6.85
N ILE A 94 -5.92 23.24 -6.30
CA ILE A 94 -4.95 24.32 -6.51
C ILE A 94 -4.59 24.42 -7.99
N ALA A 95 -4.28 23.31 -8.66
CA ALA A 95 -3.98 23.32 -10.10
C ALA A 95 -5.16 23.86 -10.91
N TRP A 96 -6.38 23.46 -10.59
CA TRP A 96 -7.59 23.92 -11.27
C TRP A 96 -7.77 25.44 -11.19
N GLN A 97 -7.53 26.06 -10.03
CA GLN A 97 -7.61 27.51 -9.84
C GLN A 97 -6.66 28.30 -10.76
N TRP A 98 -5.58 27.67 -11.24
CA TRP A 98 -4.64 28.27 -12.18
C TRP A 98 -4.94 27.94 -13.63
N VAL A 99 -5.60 26.81 -13.90
CA VAL A 99 -5.91 26.32 -15.26
C VAL A 99 -7.20 26.92 -15.78
N GLU A 100 -8.27 26.90 -14.97
CA GLU A 100 -9.61 27.34 -15.38
C GLU A 100 -9.62 28.78 -15.92
N PRO A 101 -9.09 29.80 -15.20
CA PRO A 101 -9.07 31.17 -15.69
C PRO A 101 -7.82 31.49 -16.54
N TYR A 102 -7.01 30.49 -16.93
CA TYR A 102 -5.67 30.72 -17.48
C TYR A 102 -5.68 31.66 -18.69
N SER A 103 -6.53 31.39 -19.68
CA SER A 103 -6.60 32.18 -20.91
C SER A 103 -6.98 33.64 -20.65
N ASP A 104 -7.95 33.87 -19.76
CA ASP A 104 -8.43 35.22 -19.43
C ASP A 104 -7.37 35.99 -18.63
N ASN A 105 -6.74 35.35 -17.65
CA ASN A 105 -5.65 35.94 -16.89
C ASN A 105 -4.46 36.28 -17.78
N PHE A 106 -4.13 35.42 -18.74
CA PHE A 106 -3.04 35.67 -19.68
C PHE A 106 -3.33 36.86 -20.59
N ASN A 107 -4.54 36.94 -21.13
CA ASN A 107 -5.03 38.08 -21.90
C ASN A 107 -4.95 39.40 -21.13
N GLN A 108 -5.46 39.40 -19.89
CA GLN A 108 -5.42 40.58 -19.02
C GLN A 108 -3.99 41.01 -18.70
N CYS A 109 -3.09 40.05 -18.48
CA CYS A 109 -1.68 40.36 -18.26
C CYS A 109 -1.05 41.03 -19.50
N LEU A 110 -1.29 40.48 -20.69
CA LEU A 110 -0.75 41.03 -21.95
C LEU A 110 -1.25 42.44 -22.27
N ALA A 111 -2.42 42.84 -21.75
CA ALA A 111 -2.92 44.20 -21.91
C ALA A 111 -2.03 45.26 -21.21
N SER A 112 -1.20 44.85 -20.25
CA SER A 112 -0.39 45.76 -19.42
C SER A 112 1.09 45.38 -19.31
N ASN A 113 1.49 44.19 -19.76
CA ASN A 113 2.84 43.66 -19.59
C ASN A 113 3.37 42.98 -20.86
N THR A 114 4.68 42.74 -20.89
CA THR A 114 5.30 41.97 -21.98
C THR A 114 4.98 40.49 -21.86
N TYR A 115 5.04 39.78 -22.99
CA TYR A 115 4.89 38.32 -23.03
C TYR A 115 5.80 37.60 -22.02
N SER A 116 7.06 38.03 -21.88
CA SER A 116 8.02 37.40 -20.95
C SER A 116 7.55 37.50 -19.50
N VAL A 117 7.04 38.66 -19.10
CA VAL A 117 6.50 38.88 -17.75
C VAL A 117 5.27 38.00 -17.52
N CYS A 118 4.33 37.94 -18.48
CA CYS A 118 3.13 37.13 -18.35
C CYS A 118 3.43 35.62 -18.35
N TYR A 119 4.38 35.18 -19.16
CA TYR A 119 4.85 33.80 -19.16
C TYR A 119 5.40 33.39 -17.78
N ASN A 120 6.29 34.20 -17.22
CA ASN A 120 6.91 33.91 -15.92
C ASN A 120 5.90 33.95 -14.76
N ASN A 121 4.90 34.82 -14.83
CA ASN A 121 3.94 35.00 -13.75
C ASN A 121 2.72 34.08 -13.83
N LEU A 122 2.40 33.52 -15.00
CA LEU A 122 1.20 32.71 -15.19
C LEU A 122 1.51 31.31 -15.70
N THR A 123 2.32 31.17 -16.74
CA THR A 123 2.56 29.87 -17.38
C THR A 123 3.39 28.95 -16.50
N ALA A 124 4.55 29.42 -16.05
CA ALA A 124 5.42 28.61 -15.21
C ALA A 124 4.73 28.20 -13.88
N PRO A 125 4.02 29.09 -13.16
CA PRO A 125 3.24 28.71 -11.99
C PRO A 125 2.13 27.69 -12.29
N SER A 126 1.31 27.90 -13.34
CA SER A 126 0.25 26.94 -13.70
C SER A 126 0.82 25.54 -13.96
N LEU A 127 1.91 25.45 -14.75
CA LEU A 127 2.56 24.16 -15.03
C LEU A 127 3.12 23.50 -13.76
N ASN A 128 3.70 24.28 -12.85
CA ASN A 128 4.19 23.76 -11.57
C ASN A 128 3.06 23.20 -10.69
N HIS A 129 1.90 23.88 -10.65
CA HIS A 129 0.76 23.39 -9.89
C HIS A 129 0.17 22.11 -10.49
N ILE A 130 0.06 22.02 -11.82
CA ILE A 130 -0.37 20.78 -12.49
C ILE A 130 0.61 19.64 -12.21
N ALA A 131 1.92 19.90 -12.28
CA ALA A 131 2.95 18.90 -11.99
C ALA A 131 2.87 18.39 -10.53
N ALA A 132 2.64 19.28 -9.56
CA ALA A 132 2.46 18.91 -8.16
C ALA A 132 1.20 18.05 -7.94
N ALA A 133 0.08 18.39 -8.59
CA ALA A 133 -1.14 17.57 -8.56
C ALA A 133 -0.90 16.17 -9.16
N ARG A 134 -0.16 16.10 -10.26
CA ARG A 134 0.19 14.85 -10.94
C ARG A 134 1.09 13.97 -10.08
N GLU A 135 2.12 14.55 -9.45
CA GLU A 135 3.00 13.81 -8.54
C GLU A 135 2.21 13.21 -7.38
N GLN A 136 1.30 13.98 -6.78
CA GLN A 136 0.48 13.50 -5.68
C GLN A 136 -0.50 12.40 -6.15
N ALA A 137 -1.11 12.52 -7.32
CA ALA A 137 -1.96 11.47 -7.90
C ALA A 137 -1.19 10.16 -8.16
N LEU A 138 0.05 10.25 -8.65
CA LEU A 138 0.93 9.09 -8.81
C LEU A 138 1.30 8.45 -7.47
N ARG A 139 1.54 9.26 -6.44
CA ARG A 139 1.84 8.78 -5.09
C ARG A 139 0.67 8.00 -4.48
N VAL A 140 -0.56 8.50 -4.65
CA VAL A 140 -1.77 7.79 -4.21
C VAL A 140 -1.86 6.43 -4.88
N ALA A 141 -1.74 6.40 -6.22
CA ALA A 141 -1.79 5.15 -6.99
C ALA A 141 -0.69 4.16 -6.55
N ALA A 142 0.52 4.63 -6.29
CA ALA A 142 1.62 3.79 -5.83
C ALA A 142 1.37 3.18 -4.44
N GLU A 143 0.85 3.96 -3.48
CA GLU A 143 0.52 3.47 -2.15
C GLU A 143 -0.62 2.44 -2.18
N GLU A 144 -1.67 2.69 -2.96
CA GLU A 144 -2.80 1.76 -3.09
C GLU A 144 -2.41 0.49 -3.86
N ASN A 145 -1.56 0.60 -4.89
CA ASN A 145 -1.00 -0.57 -5.56
C ASN A 145 -0.12 -1.40 -4.62
N GLY A 146 0.70 -0.73 -3.80
CA GLY A 146 1.52 -1.40 -2.79
C GLY A 146 0.68 -2.11 -1.73
N TYR A 147 -0.42 -1.50 -1.31
CA TYR A 147 -1.40 -2.11 -0.42
C TYR A 147 -2.04 -3.35 -1.05
N ALA A 148 -2.54 -3.24 -2.29
CA ALA A 148 -3.13 -4.34 -3.05
C ALA A 148 -2.17 -5.54 -3.17
N GLN A 149 -0.92 -5.28 -3.55
CA GLN A 149 0.10 -6.32 -3.70
C GLN A 149 0.40 -7.03 -2.38
N ARG A 150 0.55 -6.27 -1.28
CA ARG A 150 0.76 -6.84 0.06
C ARG A 150 -0.45 -7.65 0.51
N TRP A 151 -1.64 -7.14 0.27
CA TRP A 151 -2.89 -7.82 0.56
C TRP A 151 -3.00 -9.16 -0.17
N ASN A 152 -2.78 -9.16 -1.49
CA ASN A 152 -2.79 -10.37 -2.31
C ASN A 152 -1.72 -11.37 -1.90
N SER A 153 -0.53 -10.91 -1.50
CA SER A 153 0.53 -11.77 -0.96
C SER A 153 0.09 -12.49 0.31
N ILE A 154 -0.56 -11.78 1.24
CA ILE A 154 -1.13 -12.37 2.45
C ILE A 154 -2.23 -13.37 2.09
N LEU A 155 -3.18 -13.01 1.22
CA LEU A 155 -4.24 -13.93 0.78
C LEU A 155 -3.67 -15.22 0.20
N ASN A 156 -2.68 -15.13 -0.69
CA ASN A 156 -2.07 -16.31 -1.32
C ASN A 156 -1.42 -17.22 -0.27
N ARG A 157 -0.66 -16.66 0.67
CA ARG A 157 0.01 -17.44 1.73
C ARG A 157 -0.96 -18.00 2.76
N CYS A 158 -2.03 -17.27 3.07
CA CYS A 158 -2.93 -17.56 4.19
C CYS A 158 -4.25 -18.22 3.78
N SER A 159 -4.49 -18.41 2.49
CA SER A 159 -5.73 -18.97 1.92
C SER A 159 -6.16 -20.30 2.55
N GLN A 160 -5.20 -21.17 2.87
CA GLN A 160 -5.45 -22.47 3.49
C GLN A 160 -5.73 -22.41 5.01
N TYR A 161 -5.44 -21.28 5.66
CA TYR A 161 -5.53 -21.09 7.11
C TYR A 161 -6.62 -20.09 7.51
N MET A 162 -7.07 -19.26 6.57
CA MET A 162 -8.06 -18.21 6.81
C MET A 162 -9.33 -18.44 6.01
N ASN A 163 -10.47 -18.51 6.71
CA ASN A 163 -11.79 -18.65 6.12
C ASN A 163 -12.46 -17.28 5.82
N GLN A 164 -11.72 -16.17 5.90
CA GLN A 164 -12.31 -14.84 5.76
C GLN A 164 -12.29 -14.38 4.29
N GLN A 165 -13.49 -14.27 3.70
CA GLN A 165 -13.73 -13.36 2.57
C GLN A 165 -13.65 -11.93 3.12
N ILE A 166 -12.45 -11.36 3.12
CA ILE A 166 -12.28 -9.95 3.44
C ILE A 166 -12.38 -9.21 2.10
N PRO A 167 -13.43 -8.40 1.87
CA PRO A 167 -13.54 -7.63 0.63
C PRO A 167 -12.38 -6.65 0.55
N TYR A 168 -11.51 -6.83 -0.45
CA TYR A 168 -10.57 -5.81 -0.87
C TYR A 168 -11.36 -4.79 -1.69
N LYS A 169 -11.38 -3.52 -1.24
CA LYS A 169 -12.00 -2.44 -2.01
C LYS A 169 -11.00 -2.00 -3.08
N ASP A 170 -11.49 -2.04 -4.31
CA ASP A 170 -10.87 -1.82 -5.62
C ASP A 170 -9.54 -1.05 -5.67
N HIS A 171 -8.65 -1.54 -6.54
CA HIS A 171 -7.53 -0.75 -7.06
C HIS A 171 -8.04 0.60 -7.56
N TYR A 172 -7.52 1.68 -7.00
CA TYR A 172 -7.81 3.01 -7.52
C TYR A 172 -7.01 3.21 -8.81
N ASN A 173 -7.71 3.17 -9.94
CA ASN A 173 -7.10 3.45 -11.25
C ASN A 173 -7.09 4.96 -11.49
N ASN A 174 -5.94 5.60 -11.25
CA ASN A 174 -5.76 7.04 -11.52
C ASN A 174 -5.52 7.38 -13.00
N ALA A 175 -5.65 6.44 -13.94
CA ALA A 175 -5.36 6.70 -15.35
C ALA A 175 -6.15 7.90 -15.91
N ASP A 176 -7.45 7.97 -15.61
CA ASP A 176 -8.31 9.05 -16.09
C ASP A 176 -7.91 10.41 -15.51
N LEU A 177 -7.60 10.46 -14.21
CA LEU A 177 -7.10 11.67 -13.55
C LEU A 177 -5.75 12.11 -14.12
N ILE A 178 -4.83 11.17 -14.35
CA ILE A 178 -3.53 11.50 -14.95
C ILE A 178 -3.72 12.03 -16.37
N ALA A 179 -4.61 11.41 -17.16
CA ALA A 179 -4.94 11.89 -18.50
C ALA A 179 -5.55 13.30 -18.48
N GLU A 180 -6.41 13.60 -17.51
CA GLU A 180 -6.98 14.93 -17.32
C GLU A 180 -5.89 15.97 -17.02
N LEU A 181 -4.98 15.69 -16.08
CA LEU A 181 -3.86 16.58 -15.74
C LEU A 181 -2.88 16.77 -16.92
N ASP A 182 -2.64 15.72 -17.70
CA ASP A 182 -1.85 15.80 -18.92
C ASP A 182 -2.56 16.68 -19.98
N SER A 183 -3.90 16.63 -20.05
CA SER A 183 -4.70 17.51 -20.92
C SER A 183 -4.61 18.99 -20.51
N TRP A 184 -4.59 19.28 -19.20
CA TRP A 184 -4.41 20.65 -18.69
C TRP A 184 -3.03 21.20 -19.03
N THR A 185 -2.00 20.35 -18.91
CA THR A 185 -0.63 20.68 -19.31
C THR A 185 -0.58 21.04 -20.80
N LEU A 186 -1.23 20.24 -21.65
CA LEU A 186 -1.32 20.50 -23.08
C LEU A 186 -2.05 21.81 -23.38
N PHE A 187 -3.17 22.06 -22.71
CA PHE A 187 -3.94 23.30 -22.84
C PHE A 187 -3.11 24.55 -22.53
N VAL A 188 -2.40 24.57 -21.39
CA VAL A 188 -1.54 25.70 -20.98
C VAL A 188 -0.42 25.93 -22.01
N ASN A 189 0.26 24.87 -22.43
CA ASN A 189 1.33 24.95 -23.42
C ASN A 189 0.85 25.46 -24.79
N ASN A 190 -0.27 24.93 -25.28
CA ASN A 190 -0.84 25.35 -26.56
C ASN A 190 -1.26 26.82 -26.54
N SER A 191 -1.90 27.25 -25.45
CA SER A 191 -2.30 28.64 -25.24
C SER A 191 -1.09 29.57 -25.19
N THR A 192 -0.04 29.18 -24.46
CA THR A 192 1.23 29.91 -24.41
C THR A 192 1.86 30.06 -25.80
N ASN A 193 1.93 28.97 -26.55
CA ASN A 193 2.52 28.97 -27.90
C ASN A 193 1.76 29.87 -28.85
N TYR A 194 0.43 29.89 -28.79
CA TYR A 194 -0.40 30.80 -29.55
C TYR A 194 -0.05 32.27 -29.23
N TRP A 195 -0.05 32.66 -27.96
CA TRP A 195 0.26 34.04 -27.56
C TRP A 195 1.67 34.47 -27.93
N ARG A 196 2.64 33.55 -27.85
CA ARG A 196 4.01 33.80 -28.28
C ARG A 196 4.07 34.21 -29.75
N GLN A 197 3.35 33.50 -30.62
CA GLN A 197 3.34 33.78 -32.05
C GLN A 197 2.66 35.11 -32.40
N VAL A 198 1.66 35.52 -31.61
CA VAL A 198 0.91 36.76 -31.82
C VAL A 198 1.70 37.99 -31.32
N HIS A 199 2.42 37.88 -30.20
CA HIS A 199 3.03 39.02 -29.51
C HIS A 199 4.56 39.10 -29.54
N GLN A 200 5.27 38.11 -30.09
CA GLN A 200 6.74 38.17 -30.29
C GLN A 200 7.15 38.38 -31.76
N LYS A 201 6.28 38.96 -32.60
CA LYS A 201 6.67 39.49 -33.91
C LYS A 201 7.14 40.93 -33.78
#